data_AF-A0A364LKA0-F1
#
_entry.id   AF-A0A364LKA0-F1
#
_cell.length_a   1.000
_cell.length_b   1.000
_cell.length_c   1.000
_cell.angle_alpha   90.00
_cell.angle_beta   90.00
_cell.angle_gamma   90.00
#
_symmetry.space_group_name_H-M   'P 1'
#
loop_
_entity.id
_entity.type
_entity.pdbx_description
1 polymer ?
#
loop_
_entity_poly.entity_id
_entity_poly.type
_entity_poly.pdbx_seq_one_letter_code
_entity_poly.pdbx_strand_id
1 'polypeptide(L)'
;MKYTCKCLIKSRRILYTSNLFSIAYELSYRLFLMESETKRINSLDLNMKTLFARLIITLFFTLINITSNALPIPKFSVDVIQRAPLEITNNGVAVAVYRVTNNTGIPRILTTKPIRGIVQIAGGSGVCSSPFLLHRGEFCFLYLQINGSLIDPVVKGGPIVCKTKAPGDNSPDEFLCSQPSILDGLDVTRIEQKNTPCTVDAQCQTNFCDPLTHTCSSCRSNNDCASGSICNSSGTCTAPPGIPCSVNTDCQSNFCSPVTHLCSSCTTSAECVAGSCSSAGICVSGNGSACSGNQNCIAGSLCFSGQCASPNGAVCLTNATCQSGSCILGRCQGLTNGSSCMFNSNCQSNFCSAGVCATPNNGAPCTSSSQCQTGYCSLATQTCAQPNTGAPCSANSSCQSNQCVNGACTAPVLICLSAADCANGENCLAGVCTQTCTPQTCNQIPANCGLNSDGCGGTINCGSCTFPQTCGGGGYSLCGNNVCTPQTCTQLGANCGPIADGCGGVTNCGSCTPGQSCIGNTCQ
;
A
#
# COMPACT_ATOMS: atom_id res chain seq x y z
N MET A 1 38.35 57.75 -51.29
CA MET A 1 37.95 56.91 -52.44
C MET A 1 38.30 55.46 -52.15
N LYS A 2 37.33 54.58 -52.46
CA LYS A 2 37.30 53.11 -52.57
C LYS A 2 38.58 52.26 -52.35
N TYR A 3 38.35 51.23 -51.54
CA TYR A 3 38.92 49.87 -51.49
C TYR A 3 39.60 49.32 -52.76
N THR A 4 40.61 48.46 -52.54
CA THR A 4 40.62 47.15 -53.22
C THR A 4 41.00 46.02 -52.26
N CYS A 5 40.15 45.01 -52.29
CA CYS A 5 40.21 43.73 -51.61
C CYS A 5 40.92 42.71 -52.53
N LYS A 6 41.67 41.76 -51.99
CA LYS A 6 41.82 40.44 -52.63
C LYS A 6 41.87 39.36 -51.55
N CYS A 7 40.82 38.55 -51.59
CA CYS A 7 40.52 37.37 -50.78
C CYS A 7 40.93 36.12 -51.59
N LEU A 8 41.31 35.03 -50.90
CA LEU A 8 41.15 33.60 -51.28
C LEU A 8 41.60 32.78 -50.04
N ILE A 9 40.70 32.26 -49.16
CA ILE A 9 39.93 30.98 -49.24
C ILE A 9 40.89 29.76 -49.19
N LYS A 10 40.82 28.69 -48.37
CA LYS A 10 39.87 27.95 -47.48
C LYS A 10 40.75 26.96 -46.66
N SER A 11 40.47 26.47 -45.45
CA SER A 11 39.45 25.45 -45.07
C SER A 11 39.56 25.17 -43.54
N ARG A 12 38.58 25.50 -42.68
CA ARG A 12 37.53 24.64 -42.06
C ARG A 12 38.08 23.38 -41.32
N ARG A 13 37.80 23.06 -40.04
CA ARG A 13 36.56 23.14 -39.23
C ARG A 13 36.83 22.99 -37.70
N ILE A 14 36.03 23.72 -36.91
CA ILE A 14 35.32 23.36 -35.66
C ILE A 14 36.14 22.87 -34.44
N LEU A 15 36.25 23.73 -33.42
CA LEU A 15 36.21 23.35 -32.01
C LEU A 15 35.33 24.36 -31.27
N TYR A 16 34.15 23.90 -30.86
CA TYR A 16 33.27 24.55 -29.89
C TYR A 16 33.87 24.30 -28.50
N THR A 17 34.53 25.30 -27.90
CA THR A 17 34.69 25.36 -26.43
C THR A 17 34.71 26.81 -25.95
N SER A 18 33.72 27.09 -25.10
CA SER A 18 33.66 28.12 -24.05
C SER A 18 33.75 29.61 -24.43
N ASN A 19 32.57 30.22 -24.53
CA ASN A 19 32.25 31.66 -24.51
C ASN A 19 32.84 32.48 -23.34
N LEU A 20 33.61 31.89 -22.41
CA LEU A 20 34.16 32.58 -21.24
C LEU A 20 35.44 33.37 -21.57
N PHE A 21 36.23 32.94 -22.54
CA PHE A 21 37.51 33.59 -22.86
C PHE A 21 37.32 34.93 -23.59
N SER A 22 36.28 35.04 -24.42
CA SER A 22 35.98 36.27 -25.16
C SER A 22 35.39 37.37 -24.28
N ILE A 23 34.68 37.00 -23.20
CA ILE A 23 34.10 37.94 -22.22
C ILE A 23 35.21 38.50 -21.30
N ALA A 24 36.18 37.66 -20.92
CA ALA A 24 37.31 38.08 -20.08
C ALA A 24 38.23 39.10 -20.78
N TYR A 25 38.46 38.96 -22.08
CA TYR A 25 39.29 39.87 -22.87
C TYR A 25 38.61 41.24 -23.08
N GLU A 26 37.28 41.27 -23.27
CA GLU A 26 36.53 42.53 -23.40
C GLU A 26 36.40 43.30 -22.07
N LEU A 27 36.21 42.59 -20.94
CA LEU A 27 36.18 43.25 -19.62
C LEU A 27 37.53 43.88 -19.23
N SER A 28 38.64 43.24 -19.59
CA SER A 28 39.98 43.76 -19.29
C SER A 28 40.36 44.97 -20.15
N TYR A 29 39.90 45.04 -21.41
CA TYR A 29 40.07 46.22 -22.25
C TYR A 29 39.20 47.42 -21.80
N ARG A 30 37.97 47.15 -21.32
CA ARG A 30 37.07 48.17 -20.76
C ARG A 30 37.55 48.76 -19.43
N LEU A 31 38.21 47.96 -18.58
CA LEU A 31 38.83 48.41 -17.33
C LEU A 31 40.03 49.33 -17.57
N PHE A 32 40.83 49.06 -18.61
CA PHE A 32 41.98 49.89 -18.98
C PHE A 32 41.58 51.28 -19.52
N LEU A 33 40.41 51.41 -20.17
CA LEU A 33 39.90 52.68 -20.69
C LEU A 33 39.28 53.60 -19.62
N MET A 34 38.98 53.11 -18.42
CA MET A 34 38.51 53.96 -17.31
C MET A 34 39.66 54.69 -16.59
N GLU A 35 40.91 54.32 -16.85
CA GLU A 35 42.08 54.86 -16.16
C GLU A 35 42.63 56.15 -16.80
N SER A 36 42.08 56.62 -17.93
CA SER A 36 42.52 57.87 -18.57
C SER A 36 41.71 59.13 -18.20
N GLU A 37 40.63 59.02 -17.42
CA GLU A 37 39.71 60.14 -17.11
C GLU A 37 39.70 60.57 -15.62
N THR A 38 40.67 60.13 -14.79
CA THR A 38 40.78 60.62 -13.39
C THR A 38 42.08 61.41 -13.14
N LYS A 39 42.36 62.39 -14.02
CA LYS A 39 43.28 63.51 -13.71
C LYS A 39 42.48 64.70 -13.17
N ARG A 40 42.18 64.67 -11.87
CA ARG A 40 41.99 65.81 -10.94
C ARG A 40 41.13 65.33 -9.78
N ILE A 41 41.77 65.05 -8.64
CA ILE A 41 41.32 65.43 -7.29
C ILE A 41 42.52 65.14 -6.39
N ASN A 42 43.01 66.19 -5.74
CA ASN A 42 44.09 66.14 -4.77
C ASN A 42 43.59 65.61 -3.43
N SER A 43 44.54 65.00 -2.71
CA SER A 43 44.60 64.83 -1.25
C SER A 43 43.36 64.24 -0.58
N LEU A 44 43.19 62.93 -0.69
CA LEU A 44 42.76 62.02 0.38
C LEU A 44 42.64 60.65 -0.28
N ASP A 45 43.49 59.72 0.15
CA ASP A 45 43.23 58.28 0.30
C ASP A 45 44.39 57.38 -0.19
N LEU A 46 45.53 57.49 0.50
CA LEU A 46 46.67 56.57 0.34
C LEU A 46 46.35 55.16 0.89
N ASN A 47 45.31 55.02 1.73
CA ASN A 47 44.93 53.74 2.34
C ASN A 47 44.02 52.90 1.44
N MET A 48 43.06 53.51 0.74
CA MET A 48 42.13 52.80 -0.12
C MET A 48 42.78 52.22 -1.38
N LYS A 49 43.76 52.91 -1.97
CA LYS A 49 44.56 52.38 -3.10
C LYS A 49 45.38 51.15 -2.71
N THR A 50 45.93 51.15 -1.50
CA THR A 50 46.73 50.04 -0.96
C THR A 50 45.85 48.84 -0.59
N LEU A 51 44.62 49.08 -0.14
CA LEU A 51 43.62 48.04 0.13
C LEU A 51 43.10 47.39 -1.17
N PHE A 52 42.80 48.18 -2.21
CA PHE A 52 42.37 47.68 -3.51
C PHE A 52 43.47 46.85 -4.21
N ALA A 53 44.72 47.31 -4.16
CA ALA A 53 45.85 46.56 -4.71
C ALA A 53 46.04 45.20 -4.00
N ARG A 54 45.91 45.16 -2.67
CA ARG A 54 45.98 43.90 -1.90
C ARG A 54 44.81 42.97 -2.20
N LEU A 55 43.60 43.51 -2.38
CA LEU A 55 42.41 42.71 -2.67
C LEU A 55 42.46 42.09 -4.09
N ILE A 56 42.96 42.83 -5.08
CA ILE A 56 43.19 42.34 -6.44
C ILE A 56 44.29 41.28 -6.48
N ILE A 57 45.40 41.48 -5.77
CA ILE A 57 46.48 40.48 -5.68
C ILE A 57 45.96 39.19 -5.01
N THR A 58 45.20 39.32 -3.92
CA THR A 58 44.64 38.15 -3.22
C THR A 58 43.60 37.41 -4.09
N LEU A 59 42.75 38.13 -4.85
CA LEU A 59 41.84 37.52 -5.81
C LEU A 59 42.57 36.83 -6.97
N PHE A 60 43.67 37.41 -7.45
CA PHE A 60 44.48 36.84 -8.53
C PHE A 60 45.17 35.55 -8.07
N PHE A 61 45.70 35.52 -6.84
CA PHE A 61 46.29 34.31 -6.24
C PHE A 61 45.24 33.24 -5.89
N THR A 62 44.00 33.59 -5.52
CA THR A 62 42.93 32.59 -5.30
C THR A 62 42.36 32.05 -6.61
N LEU A 63 42.30 32.86 -7.68
CA LEU A 63 41.87 32.43 -9.01
C LEU A 63 42.90 31.53 -9.72
N ILE A 64 44.21 31.73 -9.51
CA ILE A 64 45.26 30.84 -10.03
C ILE A 64 45.19 29.43 -9.41
N ASN A 65 44.64 29.28 -8.20
CA ASN A 65 44.43 27.97 -7.56
C ASN A 65 43.21 27.19 -8.12
N ILE A 66 42.41 27.77 -9.03
CA ILE A 66 41.22 27.11 -9.58
C ILE A 66 41.46 26.50 -10.98
N THR A 67 42.60 26.75 -11.62
CA THR A 67 42.89 26.21 -12.95
C THR A 67 44.08 25.25 -12.96
N SER A 68 43.81 23.95 -12.74
CA SER A 68 44.40 22.83 -13.49
C SER A 68 44.28 21.49 -12.74
N ASN A 69 43.07 21.06 -12.40
CA ASN A 69 42.84 19.61 -12.23
C ASN A 69 42.42 19.06 -13.60
N ALA A 70 43.36 19.01 -14.54
CA ALA A 70 43.17 18.15 -15.71
C ALA A 70 43.08 16.71 -15.16
N LEU A 71 41.92 16.07 -15.33
CA LEU A 71 41.72 14.69 -14.92
C LEU A 71 42.85 13.82 -15.51
N PRO A 72 43.44 12.90 -14.74
CA PRO A 72 44.51 12.06 -15.23
C PRO A 72 44.03 11.28 -16.47
N ILE A 73 44.69 11.51 -17.61
CA ILE A 73 44.36 10.87 -18.87
C ILE A 73 44.55 9.35 -18.69
N PRO A 74 43.53 8.52 -18.95
CA PRO A 74 43.66 7.08 -18.78
C PRO A 74 44.75 6.55 -19.73
N LYS A 75 45.52 5.57 -19.26
CA LYS A 75 46.63 4.99 -20.04
C LYS A 75 46.13 4.39 -21.35
N PHE A 76 44.93 3.81 -21.33
CA PHE A 76 44.19 3.42 -22.52
C PHE A 76 42.79 4.03 -22.45
N SER A 77 42.35 4.70 -23.52
CA SER A 77 40.95 5.12 -23.63
C SER A 77 40.12 3.95 -24.13
N VAL A 78 38.97 3.70 -23.49
CA VAL A 78 37.99 2.70 -23.90
C VAL A 78 36.66 3.43 -24.07
N ASP A 79 36.47 4.02 -25.26
CA ASP A 79 35.33 4.88 -25.55
C ASP A 79 34.20 4.07 -26.17
N VAL A 80 32.96 4.23 -25.70
CA VAL A 80 31.82 3.52 -26.29
C VAL A 80 31.48 4.07 -27.68
N ILE A 81 31.33 3.18 -28.65
CA ILE A 81 30.85 3.49 -30.00
C ILE A 81 29.42 2.99 -30.16
N GLN A 82 29.14 1.78 -29.67
CA GLN A 82 27.82 1.18 -29.66
C GLN A 82 27.57 0.52 -28.31
N ARG A 83 26.49 0.95 -27.64
CA ARG A 83 26.05 0.37 -26.38
C ARG A 83 25.42 -1.00 -26.62
N ALA A 84 25.60 -1.90 -25.65
CA ALA A 84 24.77 -3.09 -25.55
C ALA A 84 23.30 -2.69 -25.29
N PRO A 85 22.32 -3.52 -25.67
CA PRO A 85 20.95 -3.34 -25.22
C PRO A 85 20.89 -3.52 -23.70
N LEU A 86 19.99 -2.76 -23.05
CA LEU A 86 19.76 -2.86 -21.61
C LEU A 86 19.20 -4.23 -21.21
N GLU A 87 18.49 -4.89 -22.13
CA GLU A 87 17.88 -6.19 -21.91
C GLU A 87 18.22 -7.14 -23.06
N ILE A 88 18.50 -8.41 -22.73
CA ILE A 88 18.74 -9.47 -23.72
C ILE A 88 18.02 -10.75 -23.29
N THR A 89 17.40 -11.45 -24.25
CA THR A 89 16.71 -12.72 -23.95
C THR A 89 17.70 -13.87 -23.83
N ASN A 90 17.29 -15.00 -23.22
CA ASN A 90 18.13 -16.21 -23.09
C ASN A 90 18.69 -16.74 -24.43
N ASN A 91 17.99 -16.54 -25.55
CA ASN A 91 18.47 -16.91 -26.89
C ASN A 91 18.95 -15.70 -27.71
N GLY A 92 18.95 -14.51 -27.10
CA GLY A 92 19.35 -13.28 -27.75
C GLY A 92 20.86 -13.22 -27.93
N VAL A 93 21.28 -12.64 -29.06
CA VAL A 93 22.67 -12.26 -29.30
C VAL A 93 22.70 -10.76 -29.56
N ALA A 94 23.58 -10.06 -28.86
CA ALA A 94 23.78 -8.63 -29.02
C ALA A 94 25.25 -8.30 -29.24
N VAL A 95 25.52 -7.08 -29.71
CA VAL A 95 26.89 -6.59 -29.95
C VAL A 95 27.08 -5.24 -29.28
N ALA A 96 28.18 -5.10 -28.56
CA ALA A 96 28.70 -3.82 -28.09
C ALA A 96 30.03 -3.52 -28.77
N VAL A 97 30.29 -2.24 -29.06
CA VAL A 97 31.50 -1.81 -29.77
C VAL A 97 32.17 -0.68 -29.01
N TYR A 98 33.46 -0.84 -28.78
CA TYR A 98 34.30 0.16 -28.12
C TYR A 98 35.46 0.56 -29.02
N ARG A 99 35.89 1.82 -28.96
CA ARG A 99 37.15 2.27 -29.53
C ARG A 99 38.22 2.23 -28.44
N VAL A 100 39.27 1.45 -28.66
CA VAL A 100 40.39 1.33 -27.75
C VAL A 100 41.57 2.13 -28.29
N THR A 101 42.08 3.10 -27.55
CA THR A 101 43.21 3.96 -27.96
C THR A 101 44.38 3.84 -26.97
N ASN A 102 45.61 3.67 -27.48
CA ASN A 102 46.80 3.69 -26.64
C ASN A 102 47.30 5.12 -26.41
N ASN A 103 47.09 5.66 -25.20
CA ASN A 103 47.57 7.00 -24.82
C ASN A 103 48.97 6.99 -24.20
N THR A 104 49.60 5.81 -24.09
CA THR A 104 50.96 5.70 -23.53
C THR A 104 52.02 6.16 -24.54
N GLY A 105 53.20 6.52 -24.03
CA GLY A 105 54.30 6.97 -24.87
C GLY A 105 54.94 5.88 -25.74
N ILE A 106 54.58 4.61 -25.55
CA ILE A 106 55.22 3.45 -26.20
C ILE A 106 54.18 2.48 -26.77
N PRO A 107 54.53 1.64 -27.76
CA PRO A 107 53.65 0.60 -28.27
C PRO A 107 53.32 -0.43 -27.18
N ARG A 108 52.06 -0.89 -27.14
CA ARG A 108 51.58 -1.87 -26.15
C ARG A 108 50.84 -3.01 -26.82
N ILE A 109 51.16 -4.23 -26.44
CA ILE A 109 50.33 -5.40 -26.71
C ILE A 109 49.28 -5.46 -25.61
N LEU A 110 48.02 -5.44 -26.01
CA LEU A 110 46.85 -5.36 -25.16
C LEU A 110 45.98 -6.62 -25.32
N THR A 111 45.24 -6.93 -24.28
CA THR A 111 44.30 -8.04 -24.19
C THR A 111 43.11 -7.62 -23.32
N THR A 112 41.99 -8.32 -23.40
CA THR A 112 40.82 -8.06 -22.56
C THR A 112 40.75 -9.08 -21.42
N LYS A 113 40.30 -8.67 -20.24
CA LYS A 113 39.88 -9.64 -19.22
C LYS A 113 38.63 -10.39 -19.73
N PRO A 114 38.60 -11.74 -19.66
CA PRO A 114 37.42 -12.51 -20.05
C PRO A 114 36.20 -12.13 -19.23
N ILE A 115 35.05 -11.97 -19.88
CA ILE A 115 33.75 -11.80 -19.25
C ILE A 115 32.88 -12.98 -19.65
N ARG A 116 32.24 -13.64 -18.70
CA ARG A 116 31.44 -14.84 -18.96
C ARG A 116 30.32 -14.54 -19.96
N GLY A 117 30.20 -15.39 -20.98
CA GLY A 117 29.18 -15.24 -22.03
C GLY A 117 29.39 -14.09 -23.01
N ILE A 118 30.51 -13.38 -22.92
CA ILE A 118 30.90 -12.32 -23.85
C ILE A 118 32.18 -12.71 -24.57
N VAL A 119 32.13 -12.71 -25.89
CA VAL A 119 33.24 -13.12 -26.75
C VAL A 119 33.68 -11.96 -27.62
N GLN A 120 34.99 -11.71 -27.70
CA GLN A 120 35.54 -10.75 -28.64
C GLN A 120 35.44 -11.31 -30.06
N ILE A 121 34.81 -10.56 -30.97
CA ILE A 121 34.86 -10.84 -32.40
C ILE A 121 36.18 -10.30 -32.92
N ALA A 122 37.07 -11.20 -33.35
CA ALA A 122 38.36 -10.86 -33.94
C ALA A 122 38.35 -11.10 -35.45
N GLY A 123 39.00 -10.21 -36.21
CA GLY A 123 39.14 -10.32 -37.66
C GLY A 123 38.48 -9.17 -38.42
N GLY A 124 39.15 -8.70 -39.47
CA GLY A 124 38.75 -7.52 -40.25
C GLY A 124 39.67 -6.33 -40.02
N SER A 125 39.72 -5.42 -41.01
CA SER A 125 40.55 -4.21 -40.91
C SER A 125 39.97 -3.25 -39.87
N GLY A 126 40.81 -2.76 -38.96
CA GLY A 126 40.42 -1.85 -37.88
C GLY A 126 39.74 -2.51 -36.68
N VAL A 127 39.48 -3.82 -36.70
CA VAL A 127 38.96 -4.58 -35.56
C VAL A 127 40.13 -5.02 -34.68
N CYS A 128 40.01 -4.88 -33.35
CA CYS A 128 41.04 -5.36 -32.44
C CYS A 128 41.20 -6.88 -32.58
N SER A 129 42.42 -7.36 -32.84
CA SER A 129 42.76 -8.78 -32.70
C SER A 129 42.81 -9.19 -31.22
N SER A 130 42.99 -10.48 -30.92
CA SER A 130 43.21 -10.94 -29.55
C SER A 130 44.45 -11.83 -29.50
N PRO A 131 45.57 -11.39 -28.90
CA PRO A 131 45.85 -10.03 -28.40
C PRO A 131 46.01 -9.00 -29.55
N PHE A 132 46.14 -7.71 -29.23
CA PHE A 132 46.30 -6.62 -30.22
C PHE A 132 47.40 -5.63 -29.86
N LEU A 133 48.21 -5.23 -30.85
CA LEU A 133 49.26 -4.22 -30.71
C LEU A 133 48.72 -2.84 -31.13
N LEU A 134 48.89 -1.83 -30.27
CA LEU A 134 48.64 -0.43 -30.60
C LEU A 134 49.88 0.42 -30.35
N HIS A 135 50.32 1.18 -31.35
CA HIS A 135 51.31 2.24 -31.17
C HIS A 135 50.68 3.45 -30.48
N ARG A 136 51.52 4.42 -30.10
CA ARG A 136 51.07 5.65 -29.47
C ARG A 136 50.04 6.38 -30.34
N GLY A 137 48.84 6.60 -29.79
CA GLY A 137 47.74 7.29 -30.45
C GLY A 137 46.96 6.43 -31.46
N GLU A 138 47.41 5.20 -31.74
CA GLU A 138 46.64 4.28 -32.57
C GLU A 138 45.44 3.73 -31.81
N PHE A 139 44.42 3.34 -32.57
CA PHE A 139 43.20 2.76 -32.05
C PHE A 139 42.71 1.58 -32.90
N CYS A 140 41.89 0.74 -32.28
CA CYS A 140 41.11 -0.30 -32.95
C CYS A 140 39.70 -0.36 -32.36
N PHE A 141 38.78 -1.02 -33.07
CA PHE A 141 37.42 -1.26 -32.61
C PHE A 141 37.29 -2.64 -31.98
N LEU A 142 36.96 -2.67 -30.70
CA LEU A 142 36.71 -3.87 -29.93
C LEU A 142 35.23 -4.25 -30.05
N TYR A 143 34.95 -5.31 -30.82
CA TYR A 143 33.62 -5.87 -30.97
C TYR A 143 33.41 -6.99 -29.95
N LEU A 144 32.34 -6.86 -29.16
CA LEU A 144 31.97 -7.82 -28.13
C LEU A 144 30.61 -8.41 -28.47
N GLN A 145 30.58 -9.71 -28.75
CA GLN A 145 29.34 -10.47 -28.89
C GLN A 145 28.88 -10.94 -27.52
N ILE A 146 27.66 -10.57 -27.16
CA ILE A 146 27.00 -10.91 -25.90
C ILE A 146 26.02 -12.03 -26.21
N ASN A 147 26.21 -13.21 -25.62
CA ASN A 147 25.32 -14.34 -25.79
C ASN A 147 24.44 -14.50 -24.55
N GLY A 148 23.15 -14.21 -24.69
CA GLY A 148 22.16 -14.27 -23.61
C GLY A 148 22.20 -15.59 -22.84
N SER A 149 22.39 -16.72 -23.54
CA SER A 149 22.39 -18.05 -22.92
C SER A 149 23.57 -18.30 -21.98
N LEU A 150 24.65 -17.53 -22.11
CA LEU A 150 25.93 -17.77 -21.44
C LEU A 150 26.34 -16.66 -20.47
N ILE A 151 25.73 -15.48 -20.55
CA ILE A 151 26.01 -14.37 -19.62
C ILE A 151 25.33 -14.63 -18.27
N ASP A 152 25.87 -14.01 -17.22
CA ASP A 152 25.20 -13.95 -15.93
C ASP A 152 23.92 -13.07 -16.03
N PRO A 153 22.96 -13.21 -15.07
CA PRO A 153 21.69 -12.48 -15.11
C PRO A 153 21.80 -10.97 -15.29
N VAL A 154 22.85 -10.35 -14.75
CA VAL A 154 23.15 -8.94 -14.93
C VAL A 154 24.66 -8.79 -15.16
N VAL A 155 25.03 -8.14 -16.26
CA VAL A 155 26.41 -7.76 -16.57
C VAL A 155 26.53 -6.25 -16.40
N LYS A 156 27.30 -5.81 -15.39
CA LYS A 156 27.65 -4.40 -15.13
C LYS A 156 29.16 -4.17 -15.31
N GLY A 157 29.58 -2.92 -15.46
CA GLY A 157 30.99 -2.55 -15.66
C GLY A 157 31.31 -2.53 -17.14
N GLY A 158 32.54 -2.69 -17.58
CA GLY A 158 32.83 -2.67 -19.02
C GLY A 158 34.01 -3.57 -19.37
N PRO A 159 34.32 -3.72 -20.67
CA PRO A 159 35.51 -4.46 -21.06
C PRO A 159 36.74 -3.83 -20.42
N ILE A 160 37.43 -4.62 -19.62
CA ILE A 160 38.71 -4.22 -19.02
C ILE A 160 39.80 -4.58 -20.01
N VAL A 161 40.47 -3.56 -20.55
CA VAL A 161 41.60 -3.70 -21.47
C VAL A 161 42.90 -3.55 -20.68
N CYS A 162 43.76 -4.55 -20.75
CA CYS A 162 45.01 -4.62 -20.02
C CYS A 162 46.20 -4.81 -20.95
N LYS A 163 47.40 -4.41 -20.50
CA LYS A 163 48.65 -4.86 -21.11
C LYS A 163 48.78 -6.37 -20.96
N THR A 164 49.41 -7.05 -21.91
CA THR A 164 49.86 -8.42 -21.70
C THR A 164 51.06 -8.45 -20.74
N LYS A 165 51.19 -9.49 -19.90
CA LYS A 165 52.27 -9.57 -18.90
C LYS A 165 53.65 -9.57 -19.53
N ALA A 166 53.87 -10.46 -20.50
CA ALA A 166 55.17 -10.64 -21.16
C ALA A 166 55.00 -10.98 -22.66
N PRO A 167 56.05 -10.80 -23.48
CA PRO A 167 56.06 -11.34 -24.83
C PRO A 167 55.80 -12.85 -24.82
N GLY A 168 54.72 -13.30 -25.49
CA GLY A 168 54.29 -14.70 -25.51
C GLY A 168 53.31 -15.10 -24.38
N ASP A 169 53.17 -14.28 -23.33
CA ASP A 169 52.14 -14.46 -22.30
C ASP A 169 51.03 -13.42 -22.49
N ASN A 170 49.93 -13.85 -23.10
CA ASN A 170 48.78 -13.01 -23.43
C ASN A 170 47.83 -12.79 -22.24
N SER A 171 48.19 -13.20 -21.03
CA SER A 171 47.38 -12.94 -19.85
C SER A 171 47.37 -11.44 -19.48
N PRO A 172 46.25 -10.92 -18.98
CA PRO A 172 46.12 -9.52 -18.59
C PRO A 172 46.99 -9.20 -17.38
N ASP A 173 47.78 -8.13 -17.48
CA ASP A 173 48.56 -7.53 -16.40
C ASP A 173 47.69 -6.55 -15.61
N GLU A 174 47.41 -6.90 -14.35
CA GLU A 174 46.49 -6.13 -13.49
C GLU A 174 47.00 -4.74 -13.14
N PHE A 175 48.31 -4.50 -13.21
CA PHE A 175 48.89 -3.20 -12.89
C PHE A 175 48.69 -2.15 -13.99
N LEU A 176 48.36 -2.59 -15.21
CA LEU A 176 48.15 -1.68 -16.33
C LEU A 176 46.90 -2.08 -17.13
N CYS A 177 45.75 -1.78 -16.54
CA CYS A 177 44.44 -1.92 -17.16
C CYS A 177 43.71 -0.57 -17.25
N SER A 178 42.72 -0.49 -18.14
CA SER A 178 41.76 0.59 -18.21
C SER A 178 40.40 0.03 -18.58
N GLN A 179 39.34 0.71 -18.15
CA GLN A 179 37.95 0.35 -18.39
C GLN A 179 37.19 1.60 -18.82
N PRO A 180 36.02 1.47 -19.47
CA PRO A 180 35.20 2.63 -19.81
C PRO A 180 34.69 3.37 -18.56
N SER A 181 34.10 4.54 -18.76
CA SER A 181 33.41 5.25 -17.68
C SER A 181 32.27 4.40 -17.11
N ILE A 182 31.86 4.65 -15.85
CA ILE A 182 30.75 3.93 -15.21
C ILE A 182 29.48 3.99 -16.06
N LEU A 183 29.24 5.12 -16.74
CA LEU A 183 28.08 5.31 -17.61
C LEU A 183 28.21 4.64 -18.97
N ASP A 184 29.43 4.31 -19.41
CA ASP A 184 29.73 3.73 -20.72
C ASP A 184 30.04 2.22 -20.65
N GLY A 185 29.92 1.65 -19.45
CA GLY A 185 29.96 0.23 -19.23
C GLY A 185 28.86 -0.53 -19.97
N LEU A 186 29.07 -1.83 -20.11
CA LEU A 186 28.03 -2.83 -20.23
C LEU A 186 27.09 -2.73 -19.02
N ASP A 187 25.81 -2.59 -19.33
CA ASP A 187 24.72 -2.68 -18.38
C ASP A 187 23.63 -3.50 -19.07
N VAL A 188 23.75 -4.82 -18.97
CA VAL A 188 22.89 -5.77 -19.68
C VAL A 188 22.22 -6.69 -18.68
N THR A 189 20.90 -6.64 -18.64
CA THR A 189 20.08 -7.58 -17.86
C THR A 189 19.58 -8.68 -18.80
N ARG A 190 19.85 -9.92 -18.42
CA ARG A 190 19.24 -11.07 -19.09
C ARG A 190 17.80 -11.20 -18.62
N ILE A 191 16.88 -10.98 -19.54
CA ILE A 191 15.44 -11.18 -19.32
C ILE A 191 15.05 -12.59 -19.74
N GLU A 192 14.41 -13.32 -18.83
CA GLU A 192 13.76 -14.59 -19.21
C GLU A 192 12.51 -14.30 -20.04
N GLN A 193 12.37 -15.00 -21.16
CA GLN A 193 11.11 -14.96 -21.89
C GLN A 193 10.05 -15.68 -21.07
N LYS A 194 8.86 -15.08 -21.00
CA LYS A 194 7.66 -15.76 -20.49
C LYS A 194 7.52 -17.11 -21.21
N ASN A 195 7.39 -18.19 -20.43
CA ASN A 195 7.32 -19.58 -20.91
C ASN A 195 8.66 -20.15 -21.44
N THR A 196 9.80 -19.77 -20.85
CA THR A 196 11.10 -20.39 -21.19
C THR A 196 11.06 -21.90 -20.85
N PRO A 197 11.28 -22.83 -21.79
CA PRO A 197 11.22 -24.26 -21.50
C PRO A 197 12.27 -24.69 -20.48
N CYS A 198 11.89 -25.59 -19.57
CA CYS A 198 12.75 -26.14 -18.54
C CYS A 198 12.40 -27.61 -18.25
N THR A 199 13.35 -28.31 -17.66
CA THR A 199 13.26 -29.71 -17.24
C THR A 199 13.64 -29.90 -15.77
N VAL A 200 14.39 -28.95 -15.22
CA VAL A 200 14.77 -28.89 -13.80
C VAL A 200 14.78 -27.43 -13.35
N ASP A 201 14.49 -27.19 -12.08
CA ASP A 201 14.39 -25.86 -11.47
C ASP A 201 15.64 -25.00 -11.66
N ALA A 202 16.82 -25.62 -11.64
CA ALA A 202 18.11 -24.95 -11.84
C ALA A 202 18.27 -24.27 -13.22
N GLN A 203 17.37 -24.54 -14.16
CA GLN A 203 17.35 -23.90 -15.49
C GLN A 203 16.62 -22.55 -15.51
N CYS A 204 15.95 -22.17 -14.42
CA CYS A 204 15.15 -20.95 -14.32
C CYS A 204 15.81 -19.96 -13.34
N GLN A 205 15.82 -18.67 -13.67
CA GLN A 205 16.24 -17.60 -12.73
C GLN A 205 15.32 -17.55 -11.51
N THR A 206 14.05 -17.90 -11.68
CA THR A 206 13.11 -18.08 -10.56
C THR A 206 13.37 -19.35 -9.77
N ASN A 207 14.28 -20.21 -10.23
CA ASN A 207 14.57 -21.52 -9.68
C ASN A 207 13.30 -22.38 -9.54
N PHE A 208 12.35 -22.18 -10.47
CA PHE A 208 11.08 -22.88 -10.54
C PHE A 208 10.77 -23.25 -11.99
N CYS A 209 10.81 -24.55 -12.26
CA CYS A 209 10.31 -25.12 -13.48
C CYS A 209 8.89 -25.64 -13.23
N ASP A 210 7.88 -25.00 -13.81
CA ASP A 210 6.49 -25.43 -13.63
C ASP A 210 6.34 -26.88 -14.14
N PRO A 211 5.99 -27.84 -13.28
CA PRO A 211 5.93 -29.26 -13.66
C PRO A 211 4.77 -29.59 -14.60
N LEU A 212 3.78 -28.70 -14.74
CA LEU A 212 2.65 -28.85 -15.66
C LEU A 212 2.94 -28.24 -17.03
N THR A 213 3.60 -27.08 -17.06
CA THR A 213 3.86 -26.36 -18.32
C THR A 213 5.26 -26.61 -18.88
N HIS A 214 6.17 -27.21 -18.09
CA HIS A 214 7.60 -27.34 -18.37
C HIS A 214 8.24 -26.01 -18.77
N THR A 215 7.85 -24.93 -18.08
CA THR A 215 8.37 -23.60 -18.35
C THR A 215 8.71 -22.80 -17.09
N CYS A 216 9.75 -21.98 -17.17
CA CYS A 216 10.15 -21.05 -16.13
C CYS A 216 9.06 -20.00 -15.95
N SER A 217 8.55 -19.93 -14.72
CA SER A 217 7.47 -19.03 -14.33
C SER A 217 7.79 -18.35 -13.00
N SER A 218 7.14 -17.22 -12.73
CA SER A 218 7.21 -16.56 -11.44
C SER A 218 6.67 -17.48 -10.34
N CYS A 219 7.36 -17.50 -9.21
CA CYS A 219 6.92 -18.28 -8.06
C CYS A 219 5.56 -17.75 -7.57
N ARG A 220 4.70 -18.64 -7.07
CA ARG A 220 3.39 -18.32 -6.48
C ARG A 220 3.37 -18.59 -4.97
N SER A 221 4.25 -19.45 -4.51
CA SER A 221 4.41 -19.86 -3.12
C SER A 221 5.88 -20.17 -2.82
N ASN A 222 6.23 -20.24 -1.55
CA ASN A 222 7.60 -20.60 -1.13
C ASN A 222 7.99 -22.02 -1.56
N ASN A 223 7.01 -22.91 -1.80
CA ASN A 223 7.26 -24.27 -2.26
C ASN A 223 7.72 -24.32 -3.72
N ASP A 224 7.52 -23.24 -4.46
CA ASP A 224 8.01 -23.09 -5.83
C ASP A 224 9.50 -22.69 -5.84
N CYS A 225 10.10 -22.41 -4.68
CA CYS A 225 11.48 -22.00 -4.57
C CYS A 225 12.36 -23.10 -3.96
N ALA A 226 13.66 -23.09 -4.27
CA ALA A 226 14.64 -23.97 -3.65
C ALA A 226 14.62 -23.87 -2.11
N SER A 227 14.88 -25.00 -1.43
CA SER A 227 14.79 -25.13 0.03
C SER A 227 15.38 -23.92 0.79
N GLY A 228 14.53 -23.30 1.61
CA GLY A 228 14.89 -22.13 2.42
C GLY A 228 14.75 -20.78 1.71
N SER A 229 14.42 -20.75 0.42
CA SER A 229 14.11 -19.53 -0.34
C SER A 229 12.65 -19.12 -0.17
N ILE A 230 12.37 -17.83 -0.30
CA ILE A 230 11.03 -17.25 -0.10
C ILE A 230 10.56 -16.60 -1.39
N CYS A 231 9.35 -16.93 -1.81
CA CYS A 231 8.70 -16.27 -2.93
C CYS A 231 8.15 -14.91 -2.50
N ASN A 232 8.65 -13.83 -3.11
CA ASN A 232 8.17 -12.49 -2.81
C ASN A 232 6.89 -12.14 -3.61
N SER A 233 6.27 -11.01 -3.26
CA SER A 233 5.04 -10.52 -3.91
C SER A 233 5.19 -10.19 -5.39
N SER A 234 6.42 -9.96 -5.87
CA SER A 234 6.76 -9.80 -7.29
C SER A 234 6.98 -11.13 -8.02
N GLY A 235 6.79 -12.27 -7.36
CA GLY A 235 6.93 -13.60 -7.96
C GLY A 235 8.39 -14.01 -8.21
N THR A 236 9.32 -13.49 -7.41
CA THR A 236 10.75 -13.80 -7.44
C THR A 236 11.15 -14.56 -6.19
N CYS A 237 11.94 -15.62 -6.34
CA CYS A 237 12.50 -16.37 -5.22
C CYS A 237 13.72 -15.65 -4.63
N THR A 238 13.68 -15.38 -3.33
CA THR A 238 14.78 -14.75 -2.57
C THR A 238 15.48 -15.78 -1.70
N ALA A 239 16.80 -15.87 -1.83
CA ALA A 239 17.62 -16.92 -1.28
C ALA A 239 18.12 -16.64 0.15
N PRO A 240 18.28 -17.68 0.98
CA PRO A 240 18.87 -17.56 2.32
C PRO A 240 20.40 -17.35 2.26
N PRO A 241 21.04 -17.02 3.39
CA PRO A 241 22.49 -16.84 3.45
C PRO A 241 23.27 -18.08 2.96
N GLY A 242 24.37 -17.85 2.24
CA GLY A 242 25.24 -18.89 1.69
C GLY A 242 24.89 -19.35 0.27
N ILE A 243 23.78 -18.89 -0.29
CA ILE A 243 23.39 -19.19 -1.67
C ILE A 243 23.98 -18.15 -2.64
N PRO A 244 24.44 -18.57 -3.84
CA PRO A 244 24.93 -17.64 -4.86
C PRO A 244 23.91 -16.58 -5.26
N CYS A 245 24.38 -15.36 -5.46
CA CYS A 245 23.57 -14.21 -5.85
C CYS A 245 24.29 -13.33 -6.88
N SER A 246 23.53 -12.60 -7.67
CA SER A 246 24.02 -11.65 -8.67
C SER A 246 23.71 -10.21 -8.30
N VAL A 247 22.55 -9.98 -7.69
CA VAL A 247 22.11 -8.69 -7.17
C VAL A 247 21.60 -8.82 -5.74
N ASN A 248 21.61 -7.72 -5.01
CA ASN A 248 21.14 -7.67 -3.62
C ASN A 248 19.73 -8.23 -3.44
N THR A 249 18.83 -7.98 -4.39
CA THR A 249 17.43 -8.42 -4.35
C THR A 249 17.26 -9.93 -4.49
N ASP A 250 18.30 -10.67 -4.90
CA ASP A 250 18.31 -12.13 -4.92
C ASP A 250 18.32 -12.70 -3.51
N CYS A 251 18.77 -11.92 -2.52
CA CYS A 251 18.95 -12.36 -1.15
C CYS A 251 17.82 -11.88 -0.26
N GLN A 252 17.39 -12.72 0.67
CA GLN A 252 16.45 -12.33 1.73
C GLN A 252 16.98 -11.15 2.57
N SER A 253 18.30 -11.08 2.75
CA SER A 253 18.99 -9.99 3.44
C SER A 253 19.07 -8.70 2.62
N ASN A 254 18.64 -8.73 1.35
CA ASN A 254 18.84 -7.66 0.39
C ASN A 254 20.33 -7.24 0.27
N PHE A 255 21.23 -8.20 0.49
CA PHE A 255 22.67 -8.00 0.46
C PHE A 255 23.35 -9.22 -0.18
N CYS A 256 23.87 -8.99 -1.37
CA CYS A 256 24.74 -9.90 -2.07
C CYS A 256 26.18 -9.43 -1.88
N SER A 257 27.01 -10.25 -1.25
CA SER A 257 28.40 -9.88 -0.98
C SER A 257 29.15 -9.63 -2.29
N PRO A 258 29.75 -8.43 -2.47
CA PRO A 258 30.49 -8.11 -3.70
C PRO A 258 31.82 -8.87 -3.82
N VAL A 259 32.27 -9.52 -2.74
CA VAL A 259 33.52 -10.30 -2.71
C VAL A 259 33.25 -11.78 -2.97
N THR A 260 32.22 -12.33 -2.32
CA THR A 260 31.94 -13.77 -2.37
C THR A 260 30.85 -14.14 -3.36
N HIS A 261 30.06 -13.18 -3.85
CA HIS A 261 28.86 -13.43 -4.67
C HIS A 261 27.88 -14.43 -4.02
N LEU A 262 27.83 -14.44 -2.69
CA LEU A 262 26.90 -15.23 -1.89
C LEU A 262 26.01 -14.29 -1.08
N CYS A 263 24.77 -14.72 -0.83
CA CYS A 263 23.88 -14.05 0.08
C CYS A 263 24.46 -14.06 1.49
N SER A 264 24.50 -12.90 2.11
CA SER A 264 25.04 -12.73 3.47
C SER A 264 24.23 -11.71 4.24
N SER A 265 24.34 -11.73 5.57
CA SER A 265 23.84 -10.65 6.41
C SER A 265 24.79 -9.45 6.35
N CYS A 266 24.26 -8.24 6.32
CA CYS A 266 25.07 -7.05 6.56
C CYS A 266 25.48 -6.96 8.03
N THR A 267 26.63 -6.34 8.29
CA THR A 267 27.12 -6.02 9.65
C THR A 267 27.22 -4.53 9.91
N THR A 268 27.35 -3.74 8.84
CA THR A 268 27.40 -2.28 8.90
C THR A 268 26.52 -1.66 7.82
N SER A 269 26.06 -0.42 8.03
CA SER A 269 25.24 0.29 7.04
C SER A 269 26.00 0.64 5.74
N ALA A 270 27.33 0.65 5.77
CA ALA A 270 28.18 0.92 4.61
C ALA A 270 28.16 -0.21 3.56
N GLU A 271 27.77 -1.43 3.96
CA GLU A 271 27.63 -2.59 3.08
C GLU A 271 26.36 -2.53 2.23
N CYS A 272 25.40 -1.68 2.61
CA CYS A 272 24.13 -1.54 1.92
C CYS A 272 24.24 -0.51 0.78
N VAL A 273 23.99 -0.96 -0.46
CA VAL A 273 23.99 -0.10 -1.67
C VAL A 273 23.04 1.10 -1.52
N ALA A 274 21.93 0.93 -0.81
CA ALA A 274 21.07 2.02 -0.36
C ALA A 274 20.45 1.69 1.01
N GLY A 275 20.65 2.58 1.99
CA GLY A 275 19.97 2.52 3.29
C GLY A 275 20.86 2.17 4.47
N SER A 276 20.34 1.39 5.41
CA SER A 276 20.98 1.04 6.68
C SER A 276 20.93 -0.45 6.92
N CYS A 277 21.91 -0.99 7.64
CA CYS A 277 21.86 -2.37 8.09
C CYS A 277 20.97 -2.46 9.34
N SER A 278 19.94 -3.30 9.30
CA SER A 278 19.09 -3.57 10.46
C SER A 278 19.80 -4.47 11.47
N SER A 279 19.28 -4.53 12.70
CA SER A 279 19.77 -5.45 13.74
C SER A 279 19.60 -6.94 13.38
N ALA A 280 18.76 -7.25 12.39
CA ALA A 280 18.59 -8.59 11.83
C ALA A 280 19.58 -8.91 10.69
N GLY A 281 20.51 -8.00 10.38
CA GLY A 281 21.49 -8.19 9.29
C GLY A 281 20.91 -8.04 7.88
N ILE A 282 19.79 -7.33 7.75
CA ILE A 282 19.11 -7.05 6.47
C ILE A 282 19.40 -5.61 6.06
N CYS A 283 19.81 -5.40 4.81
CA CYS A 283 19.94 -4.07 4.22
C CYS A 283 18.56 -3.48 3.95
N VAL A 284 18.18 -2.52 4.79
CA VAL A 284 16.89 -1.84 4.72
C VAL A 284 17.05 -0.46 4.13
N SER A 285 16.21 -0.13 3.16
CA SER A 285 16.26 1.13 2.45
C SER A 285 15.36 2.18 3.11
N GLY A 286 15.79 3.45 3.01
CA GLY A 286 15.01 4.58 3.53
C GLY A 286 13.73 4.81 2.72
N ASN A 287 12.83 5.64 3.26
CA ASN A 287 11.59 6.01 2.57
C ASN A 287 11.86 6.56 1.15
N GLY A 288 11.07 6.12 0.17
CA GLY A 288 11.21 6.40 -1.26
C GLY A 288 12.02 5.36 -2.05
N SER A 289 12.69 4.43 -1.37
CA SER A 289 13.50 3.38 -2.04
C SER A 289 12.65 2.19 -2.45
N ALA A 290 13.06 1.46 -3.49
CA ALA A 290 12.38 0.26 -3.92
C ALA A 290 12.39 -0.85 -2.83
N CYS A 291 11.33 -1.64 -2.75
CA CYS A 291 11.18 -2.72 -1.78
C CYS A 291 10.31 -3.86 -2.31
N SER A 292 10.49 -5.06 -1.76
CA SER A 292 9.68 -6.26 -2.07
C SER A 292 8.86 -6.75 -0.87
N GLY A 293 9.15 -6.27 0.34
CA GLY A 293 8.39 -6.49 1.57
C GLY A 293 8.78 -5.51 2.67
N ASN A 294 8.00 -5.47 3.76
CA ASN A 294 8.19 -4.49 4.85
C ASN A 294 9.57 -4.61 5.51
N GLN A 295 10.14 -5.82 5.52
CA GLN A 295 11.48 -6.10 6.03
C GLN A 295 12.60 -5.40 5.25
N ASN A 296 12.35 -4.92 4.03
CA ASN A 296 13.30 -4.15 3.23
C ASN A 296 13.31 -2.66 3.62
N CYS A 297 12.45 -2.23 4.53
CA CYS A 297 12.28 -0.84 4.90
C CYS A 297 12.80 -0.57 6.32
N ILE A 298 13.29 0.65 6.54
CA ILE A 298 13.70 1.09 7.89
C ILE A 298 12.56 0.87 8.90
N ALA A 299 12.92 0.60 10.16
CA ALA A 299 11.97 0.30 11.21
C ALA A 299 10.84 1.35 11.29
N GLY A 300 9.58 0.89 11.28
CA GLY A 300 8.39 1.75 11.27
C GLY A 300 7.90 2.19 9.89
N SER A 301 8.57 1.80 8.81
CA SER A 301 8.13 2.03 7.42
C SER A 301 7.61 0.74 6.77
N LEU A 302 6.71 0.89 5.81
CA LEU A 302 6.06 -0.23 5.12
C LEU A 302 6.45 -0.23 3.65
N CYS A 303 6.53 -1.42 3.05
CA CYS A 303 6.71 -1.55 1.62
C CYS A 303 5.35 -1.42 0.93
N PHE A 304 5.15 -0.33 0.21
CA PHE A 304 3.89 0.00 -0.43
C PHE A 304 4.09 0.34 -1.90
N SER A 305 3.38 -0.35 -2.80
CA SER A 305 3.54 -0.21 -4.25
C SER A 305 5.00 -0.36 -4.72
N GLY A 306 5.77 -1.24 -4.07
CA GLY A 306 7.18 -1.47 -4.38
C GLY A 306 8.13 -0.38 -3.91
N GLN A 307 7.67 0.57 -3.06
CA GLN A 307 8.53 1.57 -2.42
C GLN A 307 8.32 1.64 -0.91
N CYS A 308 9.40 1.87 -0.15
CA CYS A 308 9.32 2.09 1.29
C CYS A 308 8.64 3.43 1.57
N ALA A 309 7.58 3.44 2.36
CA ALA A 309 6.86 4.64 2.73
C ALA A 309 6.47 4.62 4.21
N SER A 310 6.43 5.79 4.82
CA SER A 310 5.98 5.93 6.19
C SER A 310 4.44 5.96 6.29
N PRO A 311 3.86 5.30 7.30
CA PRO A 311 2.41 5.26 7.51
C PRO A 311 1.86 6.63 7.95
N ASN A 312 0.54 6.80 7.85
CA ASN A 312 -0.15 7.99 8.34
C ASN A 312 0.17 8.24 9.83
N GLY A 313 0.55 9.48 10.19
CA GLY A 313 0.95 9.91 11.54
C GLY A 313 2.48 9.94 11.77
N ALA A 314 3.26 9.27 10.93
CA ALA A 314 4.72 9.28 10.99
C ALA A 314 5.31 10.65 10.59
N VAL A 315 6.51 10.96 11.09
CA VAL A 315 7.23 12.17 10.71
C VAL A 315 7.69 12.06 9.25
N CYS A 316 7.57 13.14 8.50
CA CYS A 316 7.94 13.19 7.08
C CYS A 316 8.64 14.51 6.74
N LEU A 317 9.45 14.46 5.70
CA LEU A 317 10.17 15.62 5.15
C LEU A 317 9.59 16.06 3.81
N THR A 318 9.10 15.11 3.02
CA THR A 318 8.52 15.35 1.69
C THR A 318 7.28 14.47 1.48
N ASN A 319 6.42 14.87 0.56
CA ASN A 319 5.24 14.09 0.17
C ASN A 319 5.58 12.66 -0.26
N ALA A 320 6.73 12.45 -0.91
CA ALA A 320 7.21 11.15 -1.36
C ALA A 320 7.57 10.20 -0.20
N THR A 321 7.82 10.72 1.01
CA THR A 321 8.09 9.89 2.19
C THR A 321 6.83 9.29 2.81
N CYS A 322 5.64 9.72 2.39
CA CYS A 322 4.36 9.30 2.97
C CYS A 322 3.60 8.33 2.07
N GLN A 323 3.03 7.29 2.67
CA GLN A 323 2.14 6.34 1.97
C GLN A 323 0.91 7.04 1.36
N SER A 324 0.42 8.10 1.99
CA SER A 324 -0.66 8.94 1.48
C SER A 324 -0.24 9.88 0.35
N GLY A 325 1.06 10.00 0.08
CA GLY A 325 1.61 11.02 -0.81
C GLY A 325 1.52 12.44 -0.26
N SER A 326 1.22 12.62 1.03
CA SER A 326 0.91 13.95 1.60
C SER A 326 1.57 14.14 2.96
N CYS A 327 2.58 15.01 2.98
CA CYS A 327 3.34 15.40 4.16
C CYS A 327 2.93 16.81 4.58
N ILE A 328 2.15 16.91 5.66
CA ILE A 328 1.59 18.18 6.13
C ILE A 328 2.12 18.43 7.54
N LEU A 329 2.74 19.60 7.75
CA LEU A 329 3.35 19.99 9.04
C LEU A 329 4.37 18.96 9.56
N GLY A 330 5.12 18.35 8.64
CA GLY A 330 6.14 17.35 8.97
C GLY A 330 5.57 16.02 9.44
N ARG A 331 4.28 15.73 9.21
CA ARG A 331 3.68 14.41 9.44
C ARG A 331 2.88 13.91 8.24
N CYS A 332 2.94 12.61 8.00
CA CYS A 332 2.15 11.95 6.97
C CYS A 332 0.67 12.02 7.33
N GLN A 333 -0.13 12.63 6.47
CA GLN A 333 -1.57 12.72 6.68
C GLN A 333 -2.30 11.94 5.60
N GLY A 334 -3.28 11.13 5.99
CA GLY A 334 -4.17 10.47 5.05
C GLY A 334 -5.05 11.48 4.30
N LEU A 335 -5.47 11.14 3.09
CA LEU A 335 -6.40 11.92 2.28
C LEU A 335 -7.78 11.95 2.92
N THR A 336 -8.44 13.10 2.93
CA THR A 336 -9.78 13.27 3.49
C THR A 336 -10.84 12.58 2.62
N ASN A 337 -11.99 12.25 3.21
CA ASN A 337 -13.12 11.69 2.47
C ASN A 337 -13.52 12.61 1.30
N GLY A 338 -13.76 12.02 0.13
CA GLY A 338 -14.01 12.72 -1.14
C GLY A 338 -12.75 12.92 -2.01
N SER A 339 -11.55 12.69 -1.48
CA SER A 339 -10.31 12.77 -2.27
C SER A 339 -10.15 11.54 -3.16
N SER A 340 -9.61 11.72 -4.37
CA SER A 340 -9.25 10.60 -5.24
C SER A 340 -8.16 9.73 -4.61
N CYS A 341 -8.32 8.42 -4.64
CA CYS A 341 -7.38 7.44 -4.11
C CYS A 341 -7.24 6.25 -5.07
N MET A 342 -6.16 5.49 -4.93
CA MET A 342 -6.01 4.21 -5.63
C MET A 342 -6.12 3.03 -4.67
N PHE A 343 -5.81 3.26 -3.39
CA PHE A 343 -5.78 2.22 -2.37
C PHE A 343 -6.31 2.74 -1.03
N ASN A 344 -6.83 1.82 -0.22
CA ASN A 344 -7.40 2.09 1.10
C ASN A 344 -6.50 2.96 1.99
N SER A 345 -5.21 2.63 2.05
CA SER A 345 -4.22 3.32 2.88
C SER A 345 -3.92 4.76 2.50
N ASN A 346 -4.34 5.20 1.31
CA ASN A 346 -4.23 6.61 0.95
C ASN A 346 -5.18 7.46 1.80
N CYS A 347 -6.28 6.89 2.31
CA CYS A 347 -7.35 7.61 2.98
C CYS A 347 -7.15 7.68 4.49
N GLN A 348 -7.55 8.78 5.13
CA GLN A 348 -7.66 8.89 6.59
C GLN A 348 -8.58 7.82 7.17
N SER A 349 -9.65 7.49 6.44
CA SER A 349 -10.59 6.40 6.77
C SER A 349 -10.03 5.00 6.53
N ASN A 350 -8.84 4.89 5.92
CA ASN A 350 -8.26 3.65 5.40
C ASN A 350 -9.19 2.88 4.45
N PHE A 351 -10.01 3.60 3.68
CA PHE A 351 -10.99 3.01 2.77
C PHE A 351 -11.15 3.83 1.49
N CYS A 352 -10.77 3.21 0.39
CA CYS A 352 -10.83 3.74 -0.96
C CYS A 352 -11.86 2.94 -1.73
N SER A 353 -12.97 3.56 -2.09
CA SER A 353 -14.06 2.93 -2.82
C SER A 353 -14.26 3.64 -4.15
N ALA A 354 -14.26 2.88 -5.24
CA ALA A 354 -14.39 3.41 -6.60
C ALA A 354 -13.39 4.55 -6.91
N GLY A 355 -12.17 4.46 -6.36
CA GLY A 355 -11.13 5.46 -6.56
C GLY A 355 -11.32 6.76 -5.76
N VAL A 356 -12.19 6.76 -4.74
CA VAL A 356 -12.44 7.91 -3.87
C VAL A 356 -12.41 7.49 -2.40
N CYS A 357 -11.76 8.29 -1.56
CA CYS A 357 -11.72 8.08 -0.13
C CYS A 357 -13.12 8.21 0.46
N ALA A 358 -13.57 7.16 1.12
CA ALA A 358 -14.90 7.09 1.72
C ALA A 358 -14.79 6.50 3.12
N THR A 359 -15.86 6.61 3.90
CA THR A 359 -16.00 5.85 5.14
C THR A 359 -16.35 4.37 4.82
N PRO A 360 -15.71 3.37 5.47
CA PRO A 360 -16.02 1.94 5.35
C PRO A 360 -17.52 1.59 5.43
N ASN A 361 -17.99 0.82 4.43
CA ASN A 361 -19.37 0.36 4.29
C ASN A 361 -19.62 -0.94 5.09
N ASN A 362 -20.89 -1.40 5.17
CA ASN A 362 -21.21 -2.72 5.73
C ASN A 362 -20.40 -3.85 5.07
N GLY A 363 -19.82 -4.73 5.88
CA GLY A 363 -18.95 -5.83 5.47
C GLY A 363 -17.46 -5.49 5.39
N ALA A 364 -17.07 -4.21 5.46
CA ALA A 364 -15.66 -3.81 5.46
C ALA A 364 -14.98 -4.11 6.82
N PRO A 365 -13.69 -4.50 6.87
CA PRO A 365 -13.01 -4.77 8.12
C PRO A 365 -12.85 -3.51 8.99
N CYS A 366 -12.96 -3.66 10.31
CA CYS A 366 -12.83 -2.56 11.28
C CYS A 366 -12.26 -3.04 12.62
N THR A 367 -11.66 -2.11 13.35
CA THR A 367 -11.16 -2.27 14.72
C THR A 367 -11.81 -1.30 15.71
N SER A 368 -12.51 -0.26 15.23
CA SER A 368 -13.30 0.65 16.06
C SER A 368 -14.55 1.16 15.34
N SER A 369 -15.60 1.48 16.11
CA SER A 369 -16.88 1.97 15.59
C SER A 369 -16.78 3.28 14.78
N SER A 370 -15.81 4.13 15.07
CA SER A 370 -15.55 5.38 14.34
C SER A 370 -15.09 5.17 12.89
N GLN A 371 -14.67 3.95 12.53
CA GLN A 371 -14.25 3.61 11.18
C GLN A 371 -15.44 3.30 10.27
N CYS A 372 -16.62 2.99 10.79
CA CYS A 372 -17.73 2.56 9.96
C CYS A 372 -18.66 3.71 9.61
N GLN A 373 -19.17 3.74 8.37
CA GLN A 373 -20.20 4.69 7.96
C GLN A 373 -21.45 4.59 8.85
N THR A 374 -21.74 3.39 9.36
CA THR A 374 -22.83 3.12 10.32
C THR A 374 -22.52 3.56 11.75
N GLY A 375 -21.27 3.91 12.05
CA GLY A 375 -20.81 4.18 13.42
C GLY A 375 -20.71 2.92 14.29
N TYR A 376 -20.69 1.71 13.72
CA TYR A 376 -20.61 0.46 14.47
C TYR A 376 -19.67 -0.56 13.82
N CYS A 377 -18.71 -1.02 14.62
CA CYS A 377 -17.84 -2.13 14.29
C CYS A 377 -18.23 -3.37 15.10
N SER A 378 -18.57 -4.47 14.44
CA SER A 378 -18.86 -5.74 15.12
C SER A 378 -17.55 -6.33 15.65
N LEU A 379 -17.39 -6.39 16.98
CA LEU A 379 -16.20 -6.99 17.60
C LEU A 379 -16.12 -8.51 17.41
N ALA A 380 -17.26 -9.17 17.12
CA ALA A 380 -17.32 -10.60 16.87
C ALA A 380 -16.80 -10.99 15.48
N THR A 381 -17.09 -10.16 14.46
CA THR A 381 -16.71 -10.42 13.07
C THR A 381 -15.59 -9.52 12.56
N GLN A 382 -15.19 -8.51 13.34
CA GLN A 382 -14.24 -7.44 12.96
C GLN A 382 -14.62 -6.73 11.66
N THR A 383 -15.92 -6.57 11.41
CA THR A 383 -16.46 -5.92 10.21
C THR A 383 -17.51 -4.87 10.56
N CYS A 384 -17.56 -3.80 9.76
CA CYS A 384 -18.59 -2.79 9.80
C CYS A 384 -19.93 -3.44 9.52
N ALA A 385 -20.92 -3.13 10.35
CA ALA A 385 -22.25 -3.66 10.23
C ALA A 385 -23.26 -2.60 10.63
N GLN A 386 -24.52 -2.82 10.29
CA GLN A 386 -25.60 -2.05 10.90
C GLN A 386 -25.75 -2.46 12.37
N PRO A 387 -25.84 -1.51 13.32
CA PRO A 387 -26.11 -1.79 14.72
C PRO A 387 -27.41 -2.58 14.96
N ASN A 388 -27.33 -3.48 15.94
CA ASN A 388 -28.45 -4.27 16.46
C ASN A 388 -29.33 -3.44 17.43
N THR A 389 -30.47 -4.00 17.84
CA THR A 389 -31.38 -3.40 18.82
C THR A 389 -30.65 -2.97 20.11
N GLY A 390 -30.90 -1.74 20.57
CA GLY A 390 -30.30 -1.12 21.75
C GLY A 390 -29.05 -0.27 21.46
N ALA A 391 -28.44 -0.39 20.28
CA ALA A 391 -27.25 0.38 19.92
C ALA A 391 -27.60 1.83 19.52
N PRO A 392 -26.72 2.81 19.77
CA PRO A 392 -26.97 4.21 19.44
C PRO A 392 -27.04 4.44 17.92
N CYS A 393 -27.88 5.37 17.47
CA CYS A 393 -28.08 5.67 16.06
C CYS A 393 -28.43 7.15 15.80
N SER A 394 -28.20 7.61 14.57
CA SER A 394 -28.54 8.97 14.11
C SER A 394 -29.55 9.00 12.96
N ALA A 395 -29.79 7.88 12.28
CA ALA A 395 -30.78 7.74 11.21
C ALA A 395 -31.32 6.31 11.15
N ASN A 396 -32.49 6.11 10.54
CA ASN A 396 -33.12 4.80 10.38
C ASN A 396 -32.22 3.80 9.64
N SER A 397 -31.59 4.23 8.54
CA SER A 397 -30.65 3.42 7.77
C SER A 397 -29.41 2.99 8.55
N SER A 398 -29.16 3.58 9.72
CA SER A 398 -28.09 3.14 10.61
C SER A 398 -28.42 1.80 11.26
N CYS A 399 -29.68 1.44 11.46
CA CYS A 399 -30.05 0.24 12.22
C CYS A 399 -30.30 -0.96 11.31
N GLN A 400 -30.01 -2.18 11.79
CA GLN A 400 -30.32 -3.40 11.04
C GLN A 400 -31.85 -3.57 10.85
N SER A 401 -32.63 -3.06 11.80
CA SER A 401 -34.09 -2.96 11.75
C SER A 401 -34.62 -1.84 10.86
N ASN A 402 -33.74 -0.99 10.34
CA ASN A 402 -34.07 0.28 9.68
C ASN A 402 -34.90 1.24 10.56
N GLN A 403 -34.80 1.14 11.89
CA GLN A 403 -35.54 1.98 12.83
C GLN A 403 -34.64 2.53 13.94
N CYS A 404 -34.47 3.85 13.92
CA CYS A 404 -33.77 4.62 14.92
C CYS A 404 -34.79 5.46 15.69
N VAL A 405 -35.06 5.11 16.95
CA VAL A 405 -36.05 5.80 17.79
C VAL A 405 -35.33 6.35 19.02
N ASN A 406 -35.46 7.65 19.27
CA ASN A 406 -34.82 8.35 20.39
C ASN A 406 -33.30 8.10 20.49
N GLY A 407 -32.63 8.00 19.34
CA GLY A 407 -31.18 7.78 19.27
C GLY A 407 -30.72 6.36 19.57
N ALA A 408 -31.62 5.38 19.65
CA ALA A 408 -31.31 3.96 19.78
C ALA A 408 -32.01 3.12 18.71
N CYS A 409 -31.31 2.11 18.19
CA CYS A 409 -31.87 1.14 17.25
C CYS A 409 -32.91 0.30 17.97
N THR A 410 -34.13 0.25 17.46
CA THR A 410 -35.18 -0.62 18.01
C THR A 410 -35.24 -1.91 17.21
N ALA A 411 -35.85 -2.96 17.75
CA ALA A 411 -36.27 -4.07 16.91
C ALA A 411 -37.22 -3.53 15.82
N PRO A 412 -37.28 -4.14 14.63
CA PRO A 412 -38.29 -3.76 13.65
C PRO A 412 -39.66 -3.85 14.34
N VAL A 413 -40.47 -2.79 14.28
CA VAL A 413 -41.87 -2.88 14.69
C VAL A 413 -42.46 -4.06 13.93
N LEU A 414 -42.81 -5.12 14.67
CA LEU A 414 -43.41 -6.32 14.14
C LEU A 414 -44.83 -5.95 13.70
N ILE A 415 -44.95 -5.42 12.49
CA ILE A 415 -46.25 -5.30 11.83
C ILE A 415 -46.66 -6.73 11.54
N CYS A 416 -47.53 -7.29 12.36
CA CYS A 416 -48.11 -8.58 12.08
C CYS A 416 -48.99 -8.45 10.81
N LEU A 417 -48.94 -9.44 9.93
CA LEU A 417 -49.83 -9.56 8.77
C LEU A 417 -50.88 -10.64 9.00
N SER A 418 -50.60 -11.56 9.93
CA SER A 418 -51.45 -12.67 10.33
C SER A 418 -51.22 -13.04 11.80
N ALA A 419 -52.13 -13.82 12.38
CA ALA A 419 -52.01 -14.31 13.77
C ALA A 419 -50.76 -15.19 14.00
N ALA A 420 -50.20 -15.81 12.96
CA ALA A 420 -48.98 -16.60 13.07
C ALA A 420 -47.73 -15.75 13.35
N ASP A 421 -47.81 -14.44 13.12
CA ASP A 421 -46.73 -13.49 13.38
C ASP A 421 -46.68 -13.07 14.86
N CYS A 422 -47.67 -13.47 15.67
CA CYS A 422 -47.80 -13.09 17.07
C CYS A 422 -47.53 -14.28 18.00
N ALA A 423 -46.85 -14.02 19.13
CA ALA A 423 -46.56 -15.05 20.12
C ALA A 423 -47.79 -15.31 21.02
N ASN A 424 -47.79 -16.45 21.71
CA ASN A 424 -48.73 -16.72 22.81
C ASN A 424 -50.24 -16.67 22.46
N GLY A 425 -50.62 -16.98 21.21
CA GLY A 425 -52.03 -17.06 20.82
C GLY A 425 -52.72 -15.72 20.60
N GLU A 426 -51.95 -14.64 20.46
CA GLU A 426 -52.42 -13.29 20.14
C GLU A 426 -52.94 -13.19 18.70
N ASN A 427 -53.90 -12.28 18.49
CA ASN A 427 -54.40 -11.95 17.16
C ASN A 427 -53.77 -10.66 16.62
N CYS A 428 -53.58 -10.62 15.30
CA CYS A 428 -53.11 -9.44 14.61
C CYS A 428 -54.27 -8.49 14.26
N LEU A 429 -54.36 -7.35 14.95
CA LEU A 429 -55.36 -6.32 14.68
C LEU A 429 -54.67 -4.99 14.37
N ALA A 430 -54.94 -4.44 13.19
CA ALA A 430 -54.35 -3.18 12.71
C ALA A 430 -52.80 -3.13 12.77
N GLY A 431 -52.14 -4.27 12.56
CA GLY A 431 -50.67 -4.37 12.58
C GLY A 431 -50.07 -4.45 13.98
N VAL A 432 -50.88 -4.69 15.01
CA VAL A 432 -50.44 -4.87 16.41
C VAL A 432 -50.94 -6.21 16.93
N CYS A 433 -50.06 -6.97 17.58
CA CYS A 433 -50.43 -8.18 18.30
C CYS A 433 -51.19 -7.80 19.57
N THR A 434 -52.42 -8.29 19.70
CA THR A 434 -53.31 -7.96 20.82
C THR A 434 -53.80 -9.23 21.48
N GLN A 435 -53.83 -9.22 22.81
CA GLN A 435 -54.39 -10.29 23.62
C GLN A 435 -55.92 -10.25 23.52
N THR A 436 -56.50 -11.10 22.66
CA THR A 436 -57.94 -11.34 22.67
C THR A 436 -58.25 -12.49 23.62
N CYS A 437 -58.93 -12.18 24.72
CA CYS A 437 -59.52 -13.18 25.60
C CYS A 437 -60.67 -13.88 24.86
N THR A 438 -60.69 -15.22 24.83
CA THR A 438 -61.78 -15.98 24.22
C THR A 438 -62.84 -16.28 25.29
N PRO A 439 -64.08 -15.75 25.18
CA PRO A 439 -65.13 -15.98 26.16
C PRO A 439 -65.40 -17.46 26.40
N GLN A 440 -65.38 -17.89 27.66
CA GLN A 440 -65.79 -19.23 28.05
C GLN A 440 -67.30 -19.41 27.80
N THR A 441 -67.71 -20.62 27.42
CA THR A 441 -69.11 -21.04 27.30
C THR A 441 -69.55 -21.80 28.55
N CYS A 442 -70.86 -21.99 28.73
CA CYS A 442 -71.39 -22.74 29.89
C CYS A 442 -70.88 -24.19 30.00
N ASN A 443 -70.45 -24.80 28.90
CA ASN A 443 -69.87 -26.14 28.91
C ASN A 443 -68.42 -26.16 29.43
N GLN A 444 -67.79 -24.99 29.53
CA GLN A 444 -66.39 -24.82 29.91
C GLN A 444 -66.22 -24.31 31.35
N ILE A 445 -67.32 -24.03 32.05
CA ILE A 445 -67.34 -23.63 33.45
C ILE A 445 -68.20 -24.60 34.27
N PRO A 446 -67.92 -24.79 35.58
CA PRO A 446 -68.70 -25.67 36.43
C PRO A 446 -70.04 -25.02 36.86
N ALA A 447 -70.86 -24.61 35.90
CA ALA A 447 -72.18 -24.00 36.12
C ALA A 447 -73.20 -24.62 35.16
N ASN A 448 -74.42 -24.91 35.66
CA ASN A 448 -75.51 -25.45 34.84
C ASN A 448 -76.81 -24.65 34.92
N CYS A 449 -76.77 -23.46 35.55
CA CYS A 449 -77.85 -22.50 35.56
C CYS A 449 -77.32 -21.08 35.87
N GLY A 450 -78.13 -20.06 35.59
CA GLY A 450 -77.85 -18.68 36.00
C GLY A 450 -76.83 -17.94 35.13
N LEU A 451 -76.60 -16.67 35.47
CA LEU A 451 -75.62 -15.80 34.82
C LEU A 451 -74.24 -15.95 35.47
N ASN A 452 -73.21 -16.12 34.63
CA ASN A 452 -71.83 -16.35 35.04
C ASN A 452 -70.87 -15.49 34.21
N SER A 453 -69.65 -15.26 34.71
CA SER A 453 -68.60 -14.56 33.96
C SER A 453 -68.08 -15.44 32.83
N ASP A 454 -67.78 -14.83 31.67
CA ASP A 454 -67.13 -15.51 30.55
C ASP A 454 -65.60 -15.53 30.64
N GLY A 455 -65.02 -14.99 31.73
CA GLY A 455 -63.57 -14.88 31.93
C GLY A 455 -62.90 -13.74 31.17
N CYS A 456 -63.64 -13.01 30.33
CA CYS A 456 -63.17 -11.95 29.44
C CYS A 456 -63.87 -10.60 29.66
N GLY A 457 -64.64 -10.48 30.74
CA GLY A 457 -65.39 -9.27 31.10
C GLY A 457 -66.82 -9.23 30.57
N GLY A 458 -67.27 -10.28 29.86
CA GLY A 458 -68.67 -10.49 29.48
C GLY A 458 -69.41 -11.44 30.43
N THR A 459 -70.67 -11.72 30.12
CA THR A 459 -71.55 -12.58 30.93
C THR A 459 -72.19 -13.66 30.06
N ILE A 460 -72.19 -14.90 30.54
CA ILE A 460 -72.84 -16.06 29.93
C ILE A 460 -74.03 -16.56 30.76
N ASN A 461 -75.11 -16.97 30.09
CA ASN A 461 -76.31 -17.52 30.72
C ASN A 461 -76.38 -19.04 30.52
N CYS A 462 -76.29 -19.80 31.61
CA CYS A 462 -76.26 -21.26 31.59
C CYS A 462 -77.63 -21.91 31.76
N GLY A 463 -78.70 -21.14 31.59
CA GLY A 463 -80.08 -21.62 31.59
C GLY A 463 -80.73 -21.58 32.97
N SER A 464 -81.84 -22.32 33.11
CA SER A 464 -82.65 -22.38 34.33
C SER A 464 -82.86 -23.81 34.76
N CYS A 465 -83.07 -24.02 36.06
CA CYS A 465 -83.32 -25.34 36.62
C CYS A 465 -84.75 -25.81 36.35
N THR A 466 -84.92 -27.12 36.18
CA THR A 466 -86.25 -27.73 36.11
C THR A 466 -86.88 -27.78 37.50
N PHE A 467 -88.14 -27.35 37.62
CA PHE A 467 -88.90 -27.44 38.86
C PHE A 467 -88.90 -28.88 39.42
N PRO A 468 -88.69 -29.11 40.74
CA PRO A 468 -88.69 -28.16 41.86
C PRO A 468 -87.33 -27.55 42.22
N GLN A 469 -86.29 -27.73 41.39
CA GLN A 469 -84.96 -27.21 41.67
C GLN A 469 -84.90 -25.70 41.48
N THR A 470 -84.11 -25.04 42.33
CA THR A 470 -83.76 -23.62 42.19
C THR A 470 -82.28 -23.48 41.83
N CYS A 471 -81.96 -22.50 40.99
CA CYS A 471 -80.56 -22.20 40.68
C CYS A 471 -79.87 -21.69 41.95
N GLY A 472 -78.70 -22.24 42.28
CA GLY A 472 -78.03 -22.01 43.56
C GLY A 472 -78.39 -23.01 44.66
N GLY A 473 -79.47 -23.79 44.51
CA GLY A 473 -79.87 -24.82 45.48
C GLY A 473 -78.89 -25.99 45.59
N GLY A 474 -77.99 -26.15 44.61
CA GLY A 474 -76.92 -27.16 44.58
C GLY A 474 -75.52 -26.58 44.85
N GLY A 475 -75.42 -25.29 45.18
CA GLY A 475 -74.17 -24.53 45.19
C GLY A 475 -74.18 -23.42 44.13
N TYR A 476 -73.21 -22.50 44.17
CA TYR A 476 -73.16 -21.32 43.29
C TYR A 476 -73.32 -21.72 41.81
N SER A 477 -74.36 -21.19 41.16
CA SER A 477 -74.71 -21.47 39.75
C SER A 477 -74.96 -22.96 39.43
N LEU A 478 -75.39 -23.74 40.43
CA LEU A 478 -75.78 -25.15 40.30
C LEU A 478 -77.24 -25.39 40.72
N CYS A 479 -77.97 -26.18 39.95
CA CYS A 479 -79.33 -26.60 40.28
C CYS A 479 -79.38 -27.54 41.49
N GLY A 480 -80.31 -27.27 42.42
CA GLY A 480 -80.59 -28.18 43.53
C GLY A 480 -81.89 -27.85 44.27
N ASN A 481 -82.26 -28.69 45.25
CA ASN A 481 -83.55 -28.63 45.94
C ASN A 481 -83.55 -27.79 47.23
N ASN A 482 -82.41 -27.21 47.61
CA ASN A 482 -82.33 -26.38 48.81
C ASN A 482 -82.86 -24.97 48.51
N VAL A 483 -83.51 -24.35 49.51
CA VAL A 483 -83.90 -22.94 49.44
C VAL A 483 -82.63 -22.10 49.29
N CYS A 484 -82.46 -21.45 48.14
CA CYS A 484 -81.33 -20.57 47.91
C CYS A 484 -81.63 -19.16 48.44
N THR A 485 -80.74 -18.64 49.28
CA THR A 485 -80.84 -17.28 49.83
C THR A 485 -79.86 -16.37 49.07
N PRO A 486 -80.33 -15.37 48.30
CA PRO A 486 -79.45 -14.47 47.54
C PRO A 486 -78.38 -13.81 48.41
N GLN A 487 -77.12 -13.87 47.98
CA GLN A 487 -76.01 -13.23 48.67
C GLN A 487 -76.02 -11.71 48.42
N THR A 488 -75.67 -10.94 49.46
CA THR A 488 -75.51 -9.48 49.36
C THR A 488 -74.16 -9.10 48.74
N CYS A 489 -74.05 -7.89 48.22
CA CYS A 489 -72.79 -7.33 47.68
C CYS A 489 -71.61 -7.49 48.63
N THR A 490 -71.83 -7.25 49.93
CA THR A 490 -70.80 -7.41 50.96
C THR A 490 -70.35 -8.86 51.12
N GLN A 491 -71.28 -9.82 51.03
CA GLN A 491 -70.95 -11.25 51.11
C GLN A 491 -70.22 -11.75 49.86
N LEU A 492 -70.44 -11.09 48.71
CA LEU A 492 -69.79 -11.38 47.43
C LEU A 492 -68.48 -10.60 47.23
N GLY A 493 -68.08 -9.75 48.18
CA GLY A 493 -66.88 -8.91 48.07
C GLY A 493 -66.94 -7.86 46.97
N ALA A 494 -68.14 -7.51 46.49
CA ALA A 494 -68.36 -6.56 45.40
C ALA A 494 -68.77 -5.18 45.94
N ASN A 495 -68.19 -4.11 45.40
CA ASN A 495 -68.56 -2.73 45.75
C ASN A 495 -69.03 -1.90 44.53
N CYS A 496 -69.14 -2.52 43.36
CA CYS A 496 -69.72 -1.91 42.16
C CYS A 496 -70.23 -2.96 41.16
N GLY A 497 -71.11 -2.52 40.27
CA GLY A 497 -71.57 -3.28 39.11
C GLY A 497 -72.59 -4.39 39.42
N PRO A 498 -73.19 -4.99 38.38
CA PRO A 498 -74.03 -6.17 38.52
C PRO A 498 -73.17 -7.41 38.82
N ILE A 499 -73.62 -8.25 39.76
CA ILE A 499 -72.99 -9.53 40.10
C ILE A 499 -74.07 -10.59 40.38
N ALA A 500 -73.82 -11.85 40.03
CA ALA A 500 -74.76 -12.92 40.31
C ALA A 500 -74.89 -13.16 41.82
N ASP A 501 -76.12 -13.28 42.30
CA ASP A 501 -76.45 -13.41 43.73
C ASP A 501 -76.21 -14.82 44.31
N GLY A 502 -75.70 -15.75 43.49
CA GLY A 502 -75.51 -17.15 43.83
C GLY A 502 -76.78 -18.00 43.78
N CYS A 503 -77.94 -17.40 43.55
CA CYS A 503 -79.27 -18.03 43.48
C CYS A 503 -79.95 -17.87 42.12
N GLY A 504 -79.17 -17.61 41.07
CA GLY A 504 -79.65 -17.41 39.71
C GLY A 504 -80.22 -16.01 39.43
N GLY A 505 -80.19 -15.10 40.41
CA GLY A 505 -80.50 -13.68 40.25
C GLY A 505 -79.25 -12.81 40.10
N VAL A 506 -79.46 -11.50 39.94
CA VAL A 506 -78.39 -10.49 39.86
C VAL A 506 -78.64 -9.42 40.91
N THR A 507 -77.62 -9.14 41.72
CA THR A 507 -77.60 -8.01 42.65
C THR A 507 -76.72 -6.90 42.08
N ASN A 508 -77.15 -5.65 42.19
CA ASN A 508 -76.38 -4.49 41.74
C ASN A 508 -75.69 -3.80 42.92
N CYS A 509 -74.37 -3.75 42.91
CA CYS A 509 -73.54 -3.28 44.02
C CYS A 509 -73.16 -1.79 43.93
N GLY A 510 -73.85 -1.02 43.09
CA GLY A 510 -73.65 0.42 42.96
C GLY A 510 -72.63 0.78 41.89
N SER A 511 -72.25 2.06 41.86
CA SER A 511 -71.31 2.63 40.89
C SER A 511 -70.12 3.27 41.61
N CYS A 512 -68.96 3.25 40.96
CA CYS A 512 -67.76 3.86 41.51
C CYS A 512 -67.82 5.39 41.53
N THR A 513 -67.00 6.00 42.38
CA THR A 513 -66.85 7.45 42.43
C THR A 513 -66.23 7.97 41.12
N PRO A 514 -66.44 9.26 40.78
CA PRO A 514 -65.87 9.83 39.56
C PRO A 514 -64.35 9.67 39.49
N GLY A 515 -63.85 9.13 38.39
CA GLY A 515 -62.43 8.86 38.16
C GLY A 515 -62.00 7.40 38.37
N GLN A 516 -62.89 6.54 38.88
CA GLN A 516 -62.66 5.11 39.02
C GLN A 516 -63.52 4.30 38.05
N SER A 517 -63.02 3.15 37.64
CA SER A 517 -63.74 2.19 36.81
C SER A 517 -64.13 0.96 37.62
N CYS A 518 -65.30 0.38 37.34
CA CYS A 518 -65.70 -0.88 37.94
C CYS A 518 -65.04 -2.02 37.18
N ILE A 519 -63.93 -2.55 37.70
CA ILE A 519 -63.16 -3.63 37.08
C ILE A 519 -63.27 -4.85 38.00
N GLY A 520 -63.90 -5.92 37.51
CA GLY A 520 -64.12 -7.13 38.30
C GLY A 520 -64.94 -6.89 39.57
N ASN A 521 -66.03 -6.11 39.46
CA ASN A 521 -66.91 -5.75 40.58
C ASN A 521 -66.23 -5.02 41.77
N THR A 522 -65.02 -4.50 41.52
CA THR A 522 -64.25 -3.67 42.45
C THR A 522 -63.95 -2.32 41.80
N CYS A 523 -64.15 -1.22 42.53
CA CYS A 523 -63.73 0.10 42.08
C CYS A 523 -62.21 0.23 42.09
N GLN A 524 -61.63 0.49 40.92
CA GLN A 524 -60.19 0.73 40.73
C GLN A 524 -59.97 2.13 40.17
#